data_AF-A0AAV2I7I5-F1
#
_entry.id   AF-A0AAV2I7I5-F1
#
_cell.length_a   1.000
_cell.length_b   1.000
_cell.length_c   1.000
_cell.angle_alpha   90.00
_cell.angle_beta   90.00
_cell.angle_gamma   90.00
#
_symmetry.space_group_name_H-M   'P 1'
#
loop_
_entity.id
_entity.type
_entity.pdbx_description
1 polymer ?
#
loop_
_entity_poly.entity_id
_entity_poly.type
_entity_poly.pdbx_seq_one_letter_code
_entity_poly.pdbx_strand_id
1 'polypeptide(L)'
;MEKTVLINIPSLIYLGVIGAMGTVGNSLILIVYSRKKKKTATTIFIQFLAVVDLVTDVVIIPATVYIRLFYGDFGVAYLCKTYVFANITMTVVPMLAILAIAVTRYRKICKTFGWQVSPYQAKVTCGVIVVVASLVVSPYIIARSMRQPSSTNGTVCYLD
;
A
#
# COMPACT_ATOMS: atom_id res chain seq x y z
N MET A 1 -18.05 19.86 -13.85
CA MET A 1 -17.41 18.70 -14.50
C MET A 1 -16.08 19.07 -15.16
N GLU A 2 -16.06 19.91 -16.21
CA GLU A 2 -14.83 20.17 -16.98
C GLU A 2 -13.66 20.77 -16.17
N LYS A 3 -13.91 21.77 -15.31
CA LYS A 3 -12.86 22.45 -14.53
C LYS A 3 -12.15 21.56 -13.50
N THR A 4 -12.83 20.58 -12.90
CA THR A 4 -12.20 19.72 -11.87
C THR A 4 -11.40 18.59 -12.49
N VAL A 5 -11.84 18.05 -13.63
CA VAL A 5 -11.08 17.04 -14.36
C VAL A 5 -9.75 17.65 -14.82
N LEU A 6 -9.79 18.87 -15.38
CA LEU A 6 -8.59 19.61 -15.79
C LEU A 6 -7.56 19.80 -14.67
N ILE A 7 -8.01 20.10 -13.43
CA ILE A 7 -7.13 20.24 -12.26
C ILE A 7 -6.47 18.90 -11.88
N ASN A 8 -7.16 17.77 -12.07
CA ASN A 8 -6.66 16.45 -11.71
C ASN A 8 -5.81 15.79 -12.82
N ILE A 9 -5.80 16.30 -14.06
CA ILE A 9 -5.02 15.73 -15.18
C ILE A 9 -3.55 15.42 -14.81
N PRO A 10 -2.79 16.33 -14.18
CA PRO A 10 -1.40 16.04 -13.82
C PRO A 10 -1.27 14.84 -12.87
N SER A 11 -2.19 14.73 -11.90
CA SER A 11 -2.21 13.61 -10.96
C SER A 11 -2.55 12.29 -11.64
N LEU A 12 -3.47 12.30 -12.61
CA LEU A 12 -3.87 11.11 -13.35
C LEU A 12 -2.74 10.58 -14.22
N ILE A 13 -2.04 11.48 -14.93
CA ILE A 13 -0.86 11.13 -15.73
C ILE A 13 0.22 10.55 -14.83
N TYR A 14 0.52 11.22 -13.71
CA TYR A 14 1.51 10.76 -12.75
C TYR A 14 1.18 9.37 -12.19
N LEU A 15 -0.06 9.16 -11.72
CA LEU A 15 -0.53 7.87 -11.21
C LEU A 15 -0.47 6.75 -12.25
N GLY A 16 -0.81 7.05 -13.52
CA GLY A 16 -0.71 6.09 -14.61
C GLY A 16 0.74 5.69 -14.92
N VAL A 17 1.67 6.65 -14.95
CA VAL A 17 3.10 6.38 -15.18
C VAL A 17 3.70 5.55 -14.05
N ILE A 18 3.47 5.94 -12.79
CA ILE A 18 4.02 5.18 -11.65
C ILE A 18 3.42 3.78 -11.56
N GLY A 19 2.12 3.61 -11.84
CA GLY A 19 1.48 2.30 -11.81
C GLY A 19 2.01 1.38 -12.91
N ALA A 20 2.23 1.90 -14.12
CA ALA A 20 2.83 1.14 -15.21
C ALA A 20 4.29 0.74 -14.91
N MET A 21 5.09 1.68 -14.42
CA MET A 21 6.49 1.39 -14.05
C MET A 21 6.58 0.44 -12.86
N GLY A 22 5.75 0.66 -11.84
CA GLY A 22 5.67 -0.14 -10.62
C GLY A 22 5.23 -1.57 -10.92
N THR A 23 4.18 -1.76 -11.72
CA THR A 23 3.73 -3.11 -12.12
C THR A 23 4.83 -3.89 -12.85
N VAL A 24 5.52 -3.27 -13.81
CA VAL A 24 6.62 -3.91 -14.53
C VAL A 24 7.77 -4.23 -13.59
N GLY A 25 8.23 -3.26 -12.80
CA GLY A 25 9.36 -3.42 -11.90
C GLY A 25 9.13 -4.47 -10.81
N ASN A 26 7.99 -4.40 -10.13
CA ASN A 26 7.64 -5.32 -9.04
C ASN A 26 7.35 -6.74 -9.54
N SER A 27 6.78 -6.88 -10.75
CA SER A 27 6.63 -8.19 -11.40
C SER A 27 8.00 -8.83 -11.68
N LEU A 28 8.96 -8.06 -12.20
CA LEU A 28 10.32 -8.55 -12.43
C LEU A 28 11.00 -8.98 -11.12
N ILE A 29 10.84 -8.18 -10.05
CA ILE A 29 11.34 -8.54 -8.71
C ILE A 29 10.74 -9.88 -8.27
N LEU A 30 9.42 -10.07 -8.38
CA LEU A 30 8.80 -11.33 -8.03
C LEU A 30 9.32 -12.50 -8.86
N ILE A 31 9.47 -12.35 -10.18
CA ILE A 31 9.99 -13.42 -11.04
C ILE A 31 11.41 -13.81 -10.63
N VAL A 32 12.31 -12.84 -10.50
CA VAL A 32 13.73 -13.06 -10.19
C VAL A 32 13.89 -13.65 -8.79
N TYR A 33 13.26 -13.07 -7.78
CA TYR A 33 13.41 -13.52 -6.40
C TYR A 33 12.65 -14.81 -6.11
N SER A 34 11.57 -15.13 -6.84
CA SER A 34 10.89 -16.42 -6.73
C SER A 34 11.75 -17.57 -7.23
N ARG A 35 12.47 -17.37 -8.34
CA ARG A 35 13.38 -18.37 -8.93
C ARG A 35 14.70 -18.57 -8.17
N LYS A 36 15.02 -17.69 -7.22
CA LYS A 36 16.25 -17.79 -6.41
C LYS A 36 16.19 -18.97 -5.44
N LYS A 37 17.09 -19.95 -5.59
CA LYS A 37 17.17 -21.16 -4.74
C LYS A 37 17.42 -20.85 -3.26
N LYS A 38 18.33 -19.91 -2.96
CA LYS A 38 18.65 -19.50 -1.59
C LYS A 38 17.71 -18.39 -1.12
N LYS A 39 16.77 -18.72 -0.23
CA LYS A 39 15.90 -17.76 0.44
C LYS A 39 16.55 -17.25 1.72
N THR A 40 16.64 -15.95 1.85
CA THR A 40 17.11 -15.24 3.06
C THR A 40 15.98 -14.36 3.59
N ALA A 41 16.07 -13.91 4.84
CA ALA A 41 15.10 -12.98 5.40
C ALA A 41 14.89 -11.73 4.51
N THR A 42 15.98 -11.13 4.02
CA THR A 42 15.86 -9.96 3.14
C THR A 42 15.17 -10.26 1.81
N THR A 43 15.44 -11.42 1.20
CA THR A 43 14.75 -11.76 -0.07
C THR A 43 13.26 -11.96 0.14
N ILE A 44 12.84 -12.42 1.33
CA ILE A 44 11.42 -12.57 1.67
C ILE A 44 10.78 -11.19 1.84
N PHE A 45 11.42 -10.25 2.54
CA PHE A 45 10.91 -8.88 2.64
C PHE A 45 10.84 -8.18 1.29
N ILE A 46 11.81 -8.39 0.39
CA ILE A 46 11.78 -7.85 -0.98
C ILE A 46 10.60 -8.43 -1.77
N GLN A 47 10.36 -9.74 -1.69
CA GLN A 47 9.19 -10.35 -2.33
C GLN A 47 7.88 -9.83 -1.73
N PHE A 48 7.82 -9.63 -0.42
CA PHE A 48 6.66 -9.06 0.27
C PHE A 48 6.37 -7.63 -0.19
N LEU A 49 7.38 -6.76 -0.25
CA LEU A 49 7.26 -5.40 -0.79
C LEU A 49 6.72 -5.43 -2.23
N ALA A 50 7.29 -6.27 -3.09
CA ALA A 50 6.82 -6.38 -4.48
C ALA A 50 5.36 -6.82 -4.60
N VAL A 51 4.86 -7.69 -3.70
CA VAL A 51 3.42 -8.04 -3.66
C VAL A 51 2.58 -6.84 -3.24
N VAL A 52 2.98 -6.13 -2.18
CA VAL A 52 2.24 -4.97 -1.67
C VAL A 52 2.19 -3.84 -2.70
N ASP A 53 3.31 -3.59 -3.37
CA ASP A 53 3.40 -2.57 -4.42
C ASP A 53 2.53 -2.97 -5.63
N LEU A 54 2.54 -4.24 -6.07
CA LEU A 54 1.64 -4.69 -7.14
C LEU A 54 0.16 -4.56 -6.79
N VAL A 55 -0.22 -4.87 -5.55
CA VAL A 55 -1.59 -4.65 -5.09
C VAL A 55 -1.92 -3.16 -5.11
N THR A 56 -0.99 -2.30 -4.72
CA THR A 56 -1.17 -0.85 -4.77
C THR A 56 -1.34 -0.38 -6.21
N ASP A 57 -0.48 -0.82 -7.12
CA ASP A 57 -0.48 -0.39 -8.51
C ASP A 57 -1.71 -0.90 -9.30
N VAL A 58 -2.19 -2.11 -9.01
CA VAL A 58 -3.30 -2.74 -9.75
C VAL A 58 -4.66 -2.46 -9.12
N VAL A 59 -4.74 -2.20 -7.81
CA VAL A 59 -6.01 -2.01 -7.10
C VAL A 59 -6.16 -0.59 -6.59
N ILE A 60 -5.20 -0.09 -5.82
CA ILE A 60 -5.33 1.21 -5.14
C ILE A 60 -5.22 2.37 -6.12
N ILE A 61 -4.28 2.33 -7.07
CA ILE A 61 -4.11 3.39 -8.07
C ILE A 61 -5.35 3.53 -8.96
N PRO A 62 -5.90 2.46 -9.59
CA PRO A 62 -7.13 2.57 -10.37
C PRO A 62 -8.33 3.04 -9.56
N ALA A 63 -8.47 2.58 -8.31
CA ALA A 63 -9.50 3.07 -7.41
C ALA A 63 -9.32 4.58 -7.11
N THR A 64 -8.09 5.04 -6.92
CA THR A 64 -7.77 6.47 -6.74
C THR A 64 -8.17 7.28 -7.97
N VAL A 65 -7.84 6.79 -9.17
CA VAL A 65 -8.20 7.41 -10.45
C VAL A 65 -9.71 7.51 -10.60
N TYR A 66 -10.44 6.42 -10.32
CA TYR A 66 -11.90 6.40 -10.34
C TYR A 66 -12.48 7.48 -9.41
N ILE A 67 -12.02 7.55 -8.16
CA ILE A 67 -12.48 8.55 -7.18
C ILE A 67 -12.23 9.97 -7.67
N ARG A 68 -11.07 10.24 -8.27
CA ARG A 68 -10.70 11.56 -8.78
C ARG A 68 -11.55 11.98 -9.99
N LEU A 69 -11.98 11.02 -10.81
CA LEU A 69 -12.84 11.26 -11.98
C LEU A 69 -14.32 11.43 -11.59
N PHE A 70 -14.80 10.64 -10.62
CA PHE A 70 -16.19 10.62 -10.18
C PHE A 70 -16.44 11.41 -8.88
N TYR A 71 -15.56 12.35 -8.54
CA TYR A 71 -15.71 13.25 -7.39
C TYR A 71 -15.92 12.53 -6.05
N GLY A 72 -15.41 11.32 -5.90
CA GLY A 72 -15.60 10.50 -4.71
C GLY A 72 -17.01 9.96 -4.51
N ASP A 73 -17.85 9.93 -5.54
CA ASP A 73 -19.13 9.21 -5.48
C ASP A 73 -18.90 7.70 -5.65
N PHE A 74 -18.93 6.98 -4.53
CA PHE A 74 -18.89 5.52 -4.54
C PHE A 74 -20.27 4.89 -4.66
N GLY A 75 -21.36 5.66 -4.61
CA GLY A 75 -22.73 5.17 -4.48
C GLY A 75 -23.04 4.41 -3.17
N VAL A 76 -22.01 3.97 -2.42
CA VAL A 76 -22.11 3.14 -1.22
C VAL A 76 -21.07 3.57 -0.17
N ALA A 77 -21.53 4.00 1.00
CA ALA A 77 -20.68 4.53 2.07
C ALA A 77 -19.59 3.55 2.58
N TYR A 78 -19.90 2.25 2.60
CA TYR A 78 -18.96 1.20 3.02
C TYR A 78 -17.74 1.09 2.08
N LEU A 79 -17.92 1.23 0.76
CA LEU A 79 -16.84 1.08 -0.22
C LEU A 79 -15.76 2.14 -0.01
N CYS A 80 -16.18 3.36 0.29
CA CYS A 80 -15.28 4.45 0.58
C CYS A 80 -14.45 4.22 1.85
N LYS A 81 -15.10 3.82 2.94
CA LYS A 81 -14.41 3.55 4.21
C LYS A 81 -13.38 2.43 4.05
N THR A 82 -13.74 1.39 3.30
CA THR A 82 -12.85 0.28 2.96
C THR A 82 -11.69 0.74 2.08
N TYR A 83 -11.94 1.58 1.07
CA TYR A 83 -10.89 2.12 0.21
C TYR A 83 -9.90 2.98 0.99
N VAL A 84 -10.37 3.92 1.83
CA VAL A 84 -9.49 4.79 2.62
C VAL A 84 -8.67 3.96 3.60
N PHE A 85 -9.28 2.97 4.26
CA PHE A 85 -8.56 2.01 5.09
C PHE A 85 -7.46 1.29 4.29
N ALA A 86 -7.81 0.71 3.15
CA ALA A 86 -6.87 -0.02 2.31
C ALA A 86 -5.73 0.87 1.80
N ASN A 87 -6.02 2.09 1.34
CA ASN A 87 -5.03 3.03 0.83
C ASN A 87 -3.99 3.40 1.90
N ILE A 88 -4.44 3.76 3.12
CA ILE A 88 -3.54 4.12 4.20
C ILE A 88 -2.77 2.89 4.71
N THR A 89 -3.43 1.74 4.87
CA THR A 89 -2.75 0.51 5.29
C THR A 89 -1.67 0.09 4.28
N MET A 90 -1.97 0.13 2.98
CA MET A 90 -1.00 -0.18 1.92
C MET A 90 0.13 0.84 1.84
N THR A 91 -0.05 2.05 2.37
CA THR A 91 1.02 3.05 2.52
C THR A 91 1.91 2.77 3.73
N VAL A 92 1.35 2.30 4.84
CA VAL A 92 2.09 2.04 6.10
C VAL A 92 2.86 0.71 6.04
N VAL A 93 2.30 -0.32 5.38
CA VAL A 93 2.92 -1.65 5.30
C VAL A 93 4.35 -1.60 4.73
N PRO A 94 4.63 -0.94 3.59
CA PRO A 94 5.98 -0.81 3.06
C PRO A 94 6.94 -0.08 4.00
N MET A 95 6.48 0.94 4.72
CA MET A 95 7.32 1.69 5.67
C MET A 95 7.85 0.77 6.78
N LEU A 96 6.96 -0.03 7.37
CA LEU A 96 7.34 -1.00 8.41
C LEU A 96 8.22 -2.13 7.84
N ALA A 97 7.98 -2.54 6.60
CA ALA A 97 8.81 -3.54 5.92
C ALA A 97 10.23 -3.03 5.65
N ILE A 98 10.39 -1.77 5.22
CA ILE A 98 11.71 -1.14 5.04
C ILE A 98 12.46 -1.07 6.38
N LEU A 99 11.76 -0.74 7.47
CA LEU A 99 12.35 -0.77 8.82
C LEU A 99 12.81 -2.19 9.20
N ALA A 100 11.99 -3.22 8.94
CA ALA A 100 12.38 -4.61 9.20
C ALA A 100 13.59 -5.05 8.34
N ILE A 101 13.68 -4.59 7.09
CA ILE A 101 14.85 -4.79 6.23
C ILE A 101 16.08 -4.11 6.84
N ALA A 102 15.96 -2.85 7.28
CA ALA A 102 17.04 -2.10 7.89
C ALA A 102 17.59 -2.81 9.13
N VAL A 103 16.72 -3.26 10.03
CA VAL A 103 17.09 -4.03 11.23
C VAL A 103 17.79 -5.34 10.84
N THR A 104 17.24 -6.07 9.87
CA THR A 104 17.83 -7.34 9.39
C THR A 104 19.22 -7.13 8.82
N ARG A 105 19.43 -6.05 8.05
CA ARG A 105 20.73 -5.71 7.47
C ARG A 105 21.73 -5.25 8.54
N TYR A 106 21.29 -4.40 9.46
CA TYR A 106 22.11 -3.96 10.58
C TYR A 106 22.64 -5.15 11.39
N ARG A 107 21.77 -6.10 11.76
CA ARG A 107 22.19 -7.28 12.53
C ARG A 107 23.18 -8.16 11.76
N LYS A 108 22.98 -8.30 10.46
CA LYS A 108 23.86 -9.09 9.61
C LYS A 108 25.25 -8.47 9.45
N ILE A 109 25.35 -7.15 9.41
CA ILE A 109 26.62 -6.43 9.21
C ILE A 109 27.31 -6.18 10.55
N CYS A 110 26.60 -5.63 11.52
CA CYS A 110 27.18 -5.13 12.77
C CYS A 110 27.16 -6.14 13.93
N LYS A 111 26.35 -7.22 13.82
CA LYS A 111 26.19 -8.23 14.88
C LYS A 111 26.30 -9.64 14.30
N THR A 112 27.36 -9.91 13.55
CA THR A 112 27.60 -11.19 12.84
C THR A 112 27.54 -12.44 13.72
N PHE A 113 28.04 -12.38 14.96
CA PHE A 113 28.01 -13.50 15.92
C PHE A 113 26.73 -13.56 16.77
N GLY A 114 25.83 -12.59 16.61
CA GLY A 114 24.55 -12.58 17.30
C GLY A 114 23.47 -13.34 16.53
N TRP A 115 22.29 -13.49 17.15
CA TRP A 115 21.12 -14.04 16.48
C TRP A 115 20.79 -13.28 15.19
N GLN A 116 20.44 -14.03 14.14
CA GLN A 116 20.08 -13.54 12.82
C GLN A 116 18.64 -13.88 12.50
N VAL A 117 17.98 -13.01 11.72
CA VAL A 117 16.59 -13.25 11.29
C VAL A 117 16.55 -14.41 10.31
N SER A 118 15.84 -15.47 10.69
CA SER A 118 15.65 -16.64 9.83
C SER A 118 14.61 -16.35 8.72
N PRO A 119 14.63 -17.10 7.60
CA PRO A 119 13.61 -16.97 6.56
C PRO A 119 12.19 -17.20 7.10
N TYR A 120 12.02 -18.12 8.04
CA TYR A 120 10.73 -18.36 8.69
C TYR A 120 10.27 -17.14 9.50
N GLN A 121 11.16 -16.57 10.33
CA GLN A 121 10.87 -15.37 11.10
C GLN A 121 10.51 -14.19 10.19
N ALA A 122 11.19 -14.02 9.06
CA ALA A 122 10.85 -12.97 8.10
C ALA A 122 9.43 -13.10 7.55
N LYS A 123 8.95 -14.33 7.25
CA LYS A 123 7.56 -14.55 6.82
C LYS A 123 6.57 -14.17 7.91
N VAL A 124 6.84 -14.59 9.15
CA VAL A 124 6.02 -14.21 10.31
C VAL A 124 6.01 -12.69 10.49
N THR A 125 7.16 -12.03 10.39
CA THR A 125 7.27 -10.56 10.47
C THR A 125 6.45 -9.87 9.40
N CYS A 126 6.39 -10.39 8.17
CA CYS A 126 5.51 -9.82 7.12
C CYS A 126 4.03 -9.85 7.54
N GLY A 127 3.56 -10.98 8.09
CA GLY A 127 2.20 -11.08 8.62
C GLY A 127 1.95 -10.12 9.79
N VAL A 128 2.89 -10.02 10.72
CA VAL A 128 2.82 -9.08 11.85
C VAL A 128 2.76 -7.63 11.36
N ILE A 129 3.54 -7.26 10.35
CA ILE A 129 3.52 -5.91 9.76
C ILE A 129 2.12 -5.56 9.25
N VAL A 130 1.47 -6.46 8.51
CA VAL A 130 0.11 -6.23 7.99
C VAL A 130 -0.88 -6.04 9.13
N VAL A 131 -0.82 -6.89 10.16
CA VAL A 131 -1.71 -6.80 11.33
C VAL A 131 -1.48 -5.49 12.08
N VAL A 132 -0.23 -5.14 12.39
CA VAL A 132 0.12 -3.92 13.11
C VAL A 132 -0.30 -2.69 12.32
N ALA A 133 -0.01 -2.63 11.02
CA ALA A 133 -0.44 -1.53 10.16
C ALA A 133 -1.96 -1.38 10.15
N SER A 134 -2.69 -2.49 10.04
CA SER A 134 -4.16 -2.50 10.08
C SER A 134 -4.72 -1.98 11.41
N LEU A 135 -4.14 -2.42 12.54
CA LEU A 135 -4.55 -1.98 13.88
C LEU A 135 -4.27 -0.50 14.11
N VAL A 136 -3.13 0.02 13.63
CA VAL A 136 -2.80 1.45 13.75
C VAL A 136 -3.73 2.32 12.91
N VAL A 137 -4.13 1.85 11.71
CA VAL A 137 -5.02 2.61 10.81
C VAL A 137 -6.49 2.52 11.24
N SER A 138 -6.92 1.43 11.86
CA SER A 138 -8.31 1.21 12.31
C SER A 138 -8.92 2.37 13.12
N PRO A 139 -8.30 2.88 14.21
CA PRO A 139 -8.88 3.98 15.00
C PRO A 139 -8.95 5.29 14.21
N TYR A 140 -7.99 5.55 13.31
CA TYR A 140 -8.02 6.71 12.44
C TYR A 140 -9.26 6.73 11.53
N ILE A 141 -9.63 5.57 10.99
CA ILE A 141 -10.81 5.40 10.12
C ILE A 141 -12.12 5.42 10.91
N ILE A 142 -12.13 4.99 12.17
CA ILE A 142 -13.32 5.05 13.04
C ILE A 142 -13.55 6.49 13.52
N ALA A 143 -12.50 7.22 13.88
CA ALA A 143 -12.58 8.59 14.39
C ALA A 143 -12.92 9.60 13.30
N ARG A 144 -12.55 9.35 12.04
CA ARG A 144 -13.00 10.17 10.91
C ARG A 144 -14.49 9.88 10.62
N SER A 145 -15.37 10.71 11.18
CA SER A 145 -16.74 10.82 10.71
C SER A 145 -16.72 11.22 9.23
N MET A 146 -17.19 10.34 8.35
CA MET A 146 -17.48 10.68 6.96
C MET A 146 -18.47 11.85 6.99
N ARG A 147 -18.02 13.08 6.69
CA ARG A 147 -18.94 14.21 6.53
C ARG A 147 -19.80 13.94 5.30
N GLN A 148 -21.02 13.46 5.51
CA GLN A 148 -22.07 13.51 4.49
C GLN A 148 -22.47 14.97 4.30
N PRO A 149 -22.29 15.59 3.13
CA PRO A 149 -22.92 16.87 2.85
C PRO A 149 -24.44 16.66 2.75
N SER A 150 -25.19 17.35 3.60
CA SER A 150 -26.63 17.18 3.84
C SER A 150 -27.59 17.52 2.68
N SER A 151 -27.11 17.65 1.43
CA SER A 151 -27.93 18.15 0.31
C SER A 151 -27.76 17.44 -1.04
N THR A 152 -27.15 16.26 -1.07
CA THR A 152 -27.03 15.44 -2.31
C THR A 152 -27.24 13.97 -1.96
N ASN A 153 -28.04 13.25 -2.76
CA ASN A 153 -28.29 11.79 -2.63
C ASN A 153 -27.03 10.91 -2.86
N GLY A 154 -25.81 11.43 -2.70
CA GLY A 154 -24.54 10.75 -2.96
C GLY A 154 -23.62 10.79 -1.73
N THR A 155 -22.96 9.68 -1.43
CA THR A 155 -21.93 9.63 -0.37
C THR A 155 -20.60 10.05 -0.96
N VAL A 156 -20.19 11.30 -0.73
CA VAL A 156 -18.96 11.88 -1.30
C VAL A 156 -17.76 11.56 -0.42
N CYS A 157 -16.70 11.03 -1.04
CA CYS A 157 -15.43 10.73 -0.39
C CYS A 157 -14.41 11.84 -0.57
N TYR A 158 -14.28 12.67 0.46
CA TYR A 158 -13.22 13.66 0.54
C TYR A 158 -11.92 12.96 0.95
N LEU A 159 -11.02 12.79 -0.02
CA LEU A 159 -9.60 12.52 0.22
C LEU A 159 -8.92 13.86 0.51
N ASP A 160 -9.03 14.34 1.76
CA ASP A 160 -8.15 15.38 2.31
C ASP A 160 -6.78 14.80 2.67
#